data_AF-A0A355SIG5-F1
#
_entry.id   AF-A0A355SIG5-F1
#
_cell.length_a   1.000
_cell.length_b   1.000
_cell.length_c   1.000
_cell.angle_alpha   90.00
_cell.angle_beta   90.00
_cell.angle_gamma   90.00
#
_symmetry.space_group_name_H-M   'P 1'
#
loop_
_entity.id
_entity.type
_entity.pdbx_description
1 polymer ?
#
loop_
_entity_poly.entity_id
_entity_poly.type
_entity_poly.pdbx_seq_one_letter_code
_entity_poly.pdbx_strand_id
1 'polypeptide(L)' 'GSVKITREINKKSKKPINHKRVERIMSENGIKSKVSKKFKATTNSNHNLPVAENILNRDFTADRPNQKMVSDITYL' A
#
# COMPACT_ATOMS: atom_id res chain seq x y z
N GLY A 1 3.09 -12.40 -8.07
CA GLY A 1 4.39 -12.76 -7.50
C GLY A 1 4.81 -14.15 -7.94
N SER A 2 6.12 -14.39 -8.01
CA SER A 2 6.74 -15.65 -8.48
C SER A 2 6.20 -16.89 -7.78
N VAL A 3 5.93 -16.82 -6.47
CA VAL A 3 5.35 -17.92 -5.68
C VAL A 3 3.99 -18.37 -6.21
N LYS A 4 3.07 -17.42 -6.45
CA LYS A 4 1.72 -17.74 -6.97
C LYS A 4 1.80 -18.36 -8.37
N ILE A 5 2.64 -17.80 -9.24
CA ILE A 5 2.83 -18.29 -10.61
C ILE A 5 3.43 -19.70 -10.59
N THR A 6 4.45 -19.94 -9.76
CA THR A 6 5.07 -21.25 -9.58
C THR A 6 4.05 -22.30 -9.12
N ARG A 7 3.18 -21.95 -8.17
CA ARG A 7 2.12 -22.84 -7.70
C ARG A 7 1.15 -23.22 -8.82
N GLU A 8 0.69 -22.25 -9.62
CA GLU A 8 -0.24 -22.53 -10.72
C GLU A 8 0.40 -23.35 -11.85
N ILE A 9 1.69 -23.13 -12.13
CA ILE A 9 2.43 -23.96 -13.11
C ILE A 9 2.59 -25.39 -12.58
N ASN A 10 2.97 -25.57 -11.31
CA ASN A 10 3.20 -26.89 -10.73
C ASN A 10 1.91 -27.71 -10.56
N LYS A 11 0.74 -27.08 -10.48
CA LYS A 11 -0.56 -27.80 -10.53
C LYS A 11 -0.81 -28.50 -11.86
N LYS A 12 -0.30 -27.94 -12.96
CA LYS A 12 -0.55 -28.42 -14.33
C LYS A 12 0.61 -29.21 -14.92
N SER A 13 1.78 -29.13 -14.29
CA SER A 13 3.02 -29.76 -14.76
C SER A 13 3.25 -31.12 -14.11
N LYS A 14 3.68 -32.11 -14.90
CA LYS A 14 4.13 -33.42 -14.38
C LYS A 14 5.44 -33.34 -13.60
N LYS A 15 6.25 -32.30 -13.84
CA LYS A 15 7.52 -32.06 -13.14
C LYS A 15 7.47 -30.70 -12.44
N PRO A 16 7.74 -30.64 -11.13
CA PRO A 16 7.73 -29.39 -10.40
C PRO A 16 8.87 -28.48 -10.86
N ILE A 17 8.57 -27.19 -11.01
CA ILE A 17 9.52 -26.14 -11.36
C ILE A 17 9.89 -25.36 -10.11
N ASN A 18 11.18 -25.03 -9.97
CA ASN A 18 11.70 -24.18 -8.90
C ASN A 18 11.26 -22.71 -9.10
N HIS A 19 10.77 -22.08 -8.03
CA HIS A 19 10.38 -20.66 -8.03
C HIS A 19 11.48 -19.69 -8.50
N LYS A 20 12.77 -20.02 -8.36
CA LYS A 20 13.89 -19.22 -8.85
C LYS A 20 13.91 -19.08 -10.37
N ARG A 21 13.51 -20.15 -11.08
CA ARG A 21 13.37 -20.10 -12.54
C ARG A 21 12.24 -19.16 -12.95
N VAL A 22 11.12 -19.21 -12.24
CA VAL A 22 9.96 -18.33 -12.48
C VAL A 22 10.31 -16.88 -12.17
N GLU A 23 11.04 -16.63 -11.07
CA GLU A 23 11.54 -15.30 -10.69
C GLU A 23 12.45 -14.69 -11.77
N ARG A 24 13.40 -15.47 -12.30
CA ARG A 24 14.29 -15.02 -13.38
C ARG A 24 13.51 -14.63 -14.64
N ILE A 25 12.61 -15.51 -15.09
CA ILE A 25 11.77 -15.25 -16.27
C ILE A 25 10.88 -14.02 -16.06
N MET A 26 10.28 -13.87 -14.87
CA MET A 26 9.51 -12.66 -14.54
C MET A 26 10.36 -11.40 -14.65
N SER A 27 11.60 -11.42 -14.16
CA SER A 27 12.51 -10.28 -14.26
C SER A 27 12.91 -9.96 -15.70
N GLU A 28 13.28 -10.97 -16.50
CA GLU A 28 13.63 -10.82 -17.93
C GLU A 28 12.49 -10.20 -18.73
N ASN A 29 11.23 -10.47 -18.35
CA ASN A 29 10.03 -9.95 -19.00
C ASN A 29 9.47 -8.69 -18.33
N GLY A 30 10.15 -8.10 -17.35
CA GLY A 30 9.67 -6.92 -16.62
C GLY A 30 8.39 -7.14 -15.79
N ILE A 31 8.00 -8.39 -15.56
CA ILE A 31 6.79 -8.76 -14.82
C ILE A 31 7.05 -8.61 -13.33
N LYS A 32 6.40 -7.63 -12.70
CA LYS A 32 6.50 -7.39 -11.25
C LYS A 32 5.17 -7.64 -10.56
N SER A 33 5.24 -8.13 -9.32
CA SER A 33 4.04 -8.27 -8.49
C SER A 33 3.56 -6.89 -8.05
N LYS A 34 2.39 -6.45 -8.51
CA LYS A 34 1.78 -5.21 -8.01
C LYS A 34 1.05 -5.52 -6.70
N VAL A 35 1.59 -5.04 -5.58
CA VAL A 35 0.93 -5.08 -4.27
C VAL A 35 0.50 -3.67 -3.90
N SER A 36 -0.38 -3.06 -4.69
CA SER A 36 -1.02 -1.81 -4.28
C SER A 36 -2.30 -2.17 -3.53
N LYS A 37 -2.32 -1.94 -2.21
CA LYS A 37 -3.58 -1.89 -1.46
C LYS A 37 -4.42 -0.79 -2.09
N LYS A 38 -5.69 -1.07 -2.43
CA LYS A 38 -6.58 -0.01 -2.93
C LYS A 38 -6.62 1.10 -1.87
N PHE A 39 -6.42 2.34 -2.28
CA PHE A 39 -6.68 3.48 -1.41
C PHE A 39 -8.15 3.40 -0.97
N LYS A 40 -8.37 3.41 0.35
CA LYS A 40 -9.70 3.47 0.94
C LYS A 40 -9.76 4.79 1.69
N ALA A 41 -10.58 5.71 1.21
CA ALA A 41 -10.90 6.91 1.98
C ALA A 41 -11.61 6.45 3.26
N THR A 42 -10.97 6.68 4.41
CA THR A 42 -11.53 6.40 5.73
C THR A 42 -12.46 7.52 6.20
N THR A 43 -12.34 8.69 5.57
CA THR A 43 -13.11 9.90 5.89
C THR A 43 -14.00 10.26 4.72
N ASN A 44 -15.32 10.33 4.95
CA ASN A 44 -16.23 10.92 3.98
C ASN A 44 -16.27 12.44 4.19
N SER A 45 -15.45 13.19 3.45
CA SER A 45 -15.48 14.65 3.49
C SER A 45 -16.69 15.27 2.78
N ASN A 46 -17.48 14.47 2.06
CA ASN A 46 -18.72 14.91 1.42
C ASN A 46 -19.92 14.65 2.34
N HIS A 47 -20.03 15.45 3.40
CA HIS A 47 -21.14 15.40 4.34
C HIS A 47 -21.57 16.82 4.75
N ASN A 48 -22.81 16.97 5.24
CA ASN A 48 -23.34 18.26 5.69
C ASN A 48 -23.03 18.58 7.17
N LEU A 49 -22.21 17.77 7.84
CA LEU A 49 -21.76 18.04 9.21
C LEU A 49 -20.67 19.14 9.21
N PRO A 50 -20.52 19.90 10.30
CA PRO A 50 -19.43 20.87 10.44
C PRO A 50 -18.07 20.21 10.25
N VAL A 51 -17.26 20.75 9.34
CA VAL A 51 -15.87 20.34 9.12
C VAL A 51 -14.98 21.39 9.78
N ALA A 52 -14.10 20.97 10.68
CA ALA A 52 -13.10 21.85 11.25
C ALA A 52 -12.09 22.29 10.19
N GLU A 53 -11.66 23.55 10.23
CA GLU A 53 -10.67 24.07 9.29
C GLU A 53 -9.32 23.33 9.47
N ASN A 54 -8.67 23.02 8.35
CA ASN A 54 -7.31 22.47 8.36
C ASN A 54 -6.29 23.61 8.53
N ILE A 55 -6.18 24.12 9.76
CA ILE A 55 -5.30 25.25 10.11
C ILE A 55 -3.82 24.91 9.86
N LEU A 56 -3.45 23.64 9.99
CA LEU A 56 -2.06 23.22 9.85
C LEU A 56 -1.62 23.11 8.38
N ASN A 57 -2.53 22.70 7.50
CA ASN A 57 -2.30 22.50 6.07
C ASN A 57 -0.97 21.78 5.72
N ARG A 58 -0.61 20.76 6.50
CA ARG A 58 0.67 20.01 6.41
C ARG A 58 1.96 20.81 6.63
N ASP A 59 1.87 22.03 7.14
CA ASP A 59 3.02 22.75 7.64
C ASP A 59 3.29 22.34 9.09
N PHE A 60 4.30 21.50 9.28
CA PHE A 60 4.74 21.02 10.60
C PHE A 60 5.91 21.84 11.17
N THR A 61 6.37 22.88 10.47
CA THR A 61 7.48 23.73 10.91
C THR A 61 7.02 24.59 12.10
N ALA A 62 7.82 24.68 13.16
CA ALA A 62 7.53 25.54 14.32
C ALA A 62 8.81 26.18 14.83
N ASP A 63 8.72 27.46 15.22
CA ASP A 63 9.86 28.24 15.72
C ASP A 63 10.12 27.98 17.21
N ARG A 64 9.08 27.56 17.95
CA ARG A 64 9.12 27.30 19.39
C ARG A 64 8.24 26.09 19.77
N PRO A 65 8.52 25.43 20.90
CA PRO A 65 7.66 24.37 21.43
C PRO A 65 6.21 24.83 21.64
N ASN A 66 5.26 23.90 21.59
CA ASN A 66 3.83 24.11 21.86
C ASN A 66 3.08 25.06 20.90
N GLN A 67 3.64 25.38 19.73
CA GLN A 67 2.94 26.18 18.71
C GLN A 67 2.00 25.35 17.82
N LYS A 68 2.30 24.06 17.66
CA LYS A 68 1.53 23.13 16.83
C LYS A 68 1.41 21.81 17.59
N MET A 69 0.18 21.34 17.80
CA MET A 69 -0.11 20.06 18.44
C MET A 69 -1.02 19.24 17.53
N VAL A 70 -0.66 17.98 17.29
CA VAL A 70 -1.39 17.06 16.41
C VAL A 70 -1.48 15.70 17.11
N SER A 71 -2.60 15.01 16.97
CA SER A 71 -2.79 13.63 17.42
C SER A 71 -3.53 12.83 16.36
N ASP A 72 -3.28 11.53 16.33
CA ASP A 72 -3.94 10.58 15.42
C ASP A 72 -4.67 9.50 16.24
N ILE A 73 -5.83 9.06 15.75
CA ILE A 73 -6.56 7.92 16.31
C ILE A 73 -6.46 6.73 15.35
N THR A 74 -6.13 5.56 15.89
CA THR A 74 -6.19 4.30 15.14
C THR A 74 -7.44 3.54 15.56
N TYR A 75 -8.36 3.31 14.61
CA TYR A 75 -9.49 2.41 14.81
C TYR A 75 -9.04 0.97 14.52
N LEU A 76 -9.08 0.11 15.54
CA LEU A 76 -8.78 -1.34 15.44
C LEU A 76 -10.04 -2.14 15.11
#